data_AF-A0A8J5FQ37-F1
#
_entry.id   AF-A0A8J5FQ37-F1
#
_cell.length_a   1.000
_cell.length_b   1.000
_cell.length_c   1.000
_cell.angle_alpha   90.00
_cell.angle_beta   90.00
_cell.angle_gamma   90.00
#
_symmetry.space_group_name_H-M   'P 1'
#
loop_
_entity.id
_entity.type
_entity.pdbx_description
1 polymer ?
#
loop_
_entity_poly.entity_id
_entity_poly.type
_entity_poly.pdbx_seq_one_letter_code
_entity_poly.pdbx_strand_id
1 'polypeptide(L)'
;MGSFPSHGSDLADDIEMIALQPQMDCKHIYEKEPVIHYISTKKPHPRCPVVGCPKILQVGRVVCDALLTIEIDEMRLASATNIHSTMVEDFTEVD
;
A
#
# COMPACT_ATOMS: atom_id res chain seq x y z
N MET A 1 33.43 -23.17 -1.44
CA MET A 1 32.91 -21.89 -1.97
C MET A 1 31.58 -22.17 -2.66
N GLY A 2 30.48 -21.96 -1.96
CA GLY A 2 29.14 -21.99 -2.56
C GLY A 2 28.59 -20.58 -2.50
N SER A 3 28.42 -19.93 -3.64
CA SER A 3 27.77 -18.62 -3.73
C SER A 3 26.26 -18.85 -3.77
N PHE A 4 25.54 -18.37 -2.75
CA PHE A 4 24.09 -18.30 -2.78
C PHE A 4 23.66 -17.14 -3.68
N PRO A 5 22.77 -17.35 -4.67
CA PRO A 5 22.15 -16.25 -5.37
C PRO A 5 21.06 -15.65 -4.48
N SER A 6 21.26 -14.42 -4.03
CA SER A 6 20.23 -13.58 -3.42
C SER A 6 19.25 -13.15 -4.50
N HIS A 7 18.26 -14.01 -4.77
CA HIS A 7 17.05 -13.62 -5.49
C HIS A 7 16.23 -12.72 -4.57
N GLY A 8 16.57 -11.43 -4.55
CA GLY A 8 15.73 -10.40 -3.97
C GLY A 8 14.49 -10.26 -4.84
N SER A 9 13.41 -10.91 -4.43
CA SER A 9 12.11 -10.71 -5.04
C SER A 9 11.57 -9.36 -4.58
N ASP A 10 11.78 -8.32 -5.39
CA ASP A 10 11.01 -7.07 -5.34
C ASP A 10 9.55 -7.39 -5.68
N LEU A 11 8.79 -7.79 -4.66
CA LEU A 11 7.33 -7.84 -4.65
C LEU A 11 6.84 -6.66 -3.79
N ALA A 12 6.95 -5.43 -4.28
CA ALA A 12 6.43 -4.28 -3.53
C ALA A 12 5.90 -3.12 -4.39
N ASP A 13 5.80 -3.27 -5.71
CA ASP A 13 5.55 -2.13 -6.61
C ASP A 13 4.11 -1.92 -7.08
N ASP A 14 3.12 -2.70 -6.65
CA ASP A 14 1.76 -2.61 -7.22
C ASP A 14 0.66 -2.18 -6.23
N ILE A 15 0.99 -1.35 -5.24
CA ILE A 15 -0.03 -0.72 -4.37
C ILE A 15 -0.35 0.67 -4.90
N GLU A 16 -1.06 0.73 -6.03
CA GLU A 16 -1.82 1.93 -6.36
C GLU A 16 -3.05 1.96 -5.44
N MET A 17 -3.27 3.03 -4.71
CA MET A 17 -4.30 3.05 -3.70
C MET A 17 -5.53 3.78 -4.21
N ILE A 18 -6.68 3.09 -4.25
CA ILE A 18 -7.85 3.58 -4.97
C ILE A 18 -8.99 4.00 -4.03
N ALA A 19 -9.39 5.28 -4.06
CA ALA A 19 -10.54 5.90 -3.38
C ALA A 19 -11.77 6.06 -4.30
N LEU A 20 -13.00 5.87 -3.77
CA LEU A 20 -14.25 6.08 -4.54
C LEU A 20 -14.90 7.46 -4.29
N GLN A 21 -15.69 7.94 -5.28
CA GLN A 21 -16.29 9.27 -5.27
C GLN A 21 -17.43 9.48 -4.25
N PRO A 22 -17.57 10.69 -3.64
CA PRO A 22 -18.26 10.87 -2.36
C PRO A 22 -19.80 10.89 -2.41
N GLN A 23 -20.41 10.98 -3.60
CA GLN A 23 -21.85 11.19 -3.69
C GLN A 23 -22.66 9.88 -3.72
N MET A 24 -22.04 8.75 -4.03
CA MET A 24 -22.73 7.45 -4.12
C MET A 24 -21.93 6.27 -3.55
N ASP A 25 -20.62 6.42 -3.32
CA ASP A 25 -19.72 5.33 -2.95
C ASP A 25 -19.12 5.51 -1.54
N CYS A 26 -18.38 4.53 -1.03
CA CYS A 26 -17.68 4.62 0.26
C CYS A 26 -16.25 5.15 0.09
N LYS A 27 -15.77 5.95 1.06
CA LYS A 27 -14.39 6.50 1.08
C LYS A 27 -13.34 5.49 1.59
N HIS A 28 -13.59 4.20 1.42
CA HIS A 28 -12.66 3.18 1.86
C HIS A 28 -11.47 3.11 0.90
N ILE A 29 -10.34 2.85 1.51
CA ILE A 29 -9.03 2.78 0.89
C ILE A 29 -8.74 1.31 0.57
N TYR A 30 -8.25 1.04 -0.64
CA TYR A 30 -7.87 -0.31 -1.07
C TYR A 30 -6.57 -0.30 -1.85
N GLU A 31 -5.87 -1.43 -1.83
CA GLU A 31 -4.83 -1.75 -2.81
C GLU A 31 -5.47 -2.02 -4.19
N LYS A 32 -4.87 -1.47 -5.25
CA LYS A 32 -5.41 -1.47 -6.63
C LYS A 32 -5.64 -2.86 -7.16
N GLU A 33 -4.58 -3.65 -7.23
CA GLU A 33 -4.67 -4.95 -7.90
C GLU A 33 -5.64 -5.89 -7.15
N PRO A 34 -5.59 -5.98 -5.80
CA PRO A 34 -6.57 -6.76 -5.05
C PRO A 34 -8.01 -6.28 -5.22
N VAL A 35 -8.26 -4.96 -5.21
CA VAL A 35 -9.65 -4.46 -5.31
C VAL A 35 -10.21 -4.63 -6.72
N ILE A 36 -9.41 -4.40 -7.76
CA ILE A 36 -9.80 -4.63 -9.16
C ILE A 36 -10.11 -6.12 -9.34
N HIS A 37 -9.24 -7.00 -8.86
CA HIS A 37 -9.47 -8.44 -8.92
C HIS A 37 -10.75 -8.86 -8.18
N TYR A 38 -10.95 -8.36 -6.96
CA TYR A 38 -12.16 -8.62 -6.17
C TYR A 38 -13.44 -8.20 -6.91
N ILE A 39 -13.48 -6.98 -7.47
CA ILE A 39 -14.64 -6.47 -8.20
C ILE A 39 -14.91 -7.32 -9.45
N SER A 40 -13.84 -7.76 -10.13
CA SER A 40 -13.96 -8.57 -11.34
C SER A 40 -14.53 -9.98 -11.09
N THR A 41 -14.23 -10.57 -9.93
CA THR A 41 -14.60 -11.95 -9.57
C THR A 41 -15.94 -12.04 -8.83
N LYS A 42 -16.33 -11.03 -8.05
CA LYS A 42 -17.55 -11.02 -7.22
C LYS A 42 -18.80 -10.44 -7.91
N LYS A 43 -19.06 -10.87 -9.15
CA LYS A 43 -20.28 -10.49 -9.91
C LYS A 43 -21.55 -11.10 -9.29
N PRO A 44 -22.74 -10.47 -9.45
CA PRO A 44 -23.02 -9.25 -10.22
C PRO A 44 -22.84 -7.94 -9.45
N HIS A 45 -22.83 -7.97 -8.12
CA HIS A 45 -22.83 -6.78 -7.26
C HIS A 45 -21.79 -6.93 -6.14
N PRO A 46 -20.49 -6.68 -6.42
CA PRO A 46 -19.45 -6.83 -5.41
C PRO A 46 -19.64 -5.78 -4.32
N ARG A 47 -19.99 -6.21 -3.10
CA ARG A 47 -20.11 -5.32 -1.95
C ARG A 47 -18.73 -4.91 -1.45
N CYS A 48 -18.64 -3.72 -0.87
CA CYS A 48 -17.46 -3.28 -0.15
C CYS A 48 -17.04 -4.36 0.88
N PRO A 49 -15.77 -4.78 0.89
CA PRO A 49 -15.29 -5.81 1.81
C PRO A 49 -15.14 -5.30 3.25
N VAL A 50 -15.23 -3.98 3.48
CA VAL A 50 -15.22 -3.40 4.83
C VAL A 50 -16.51 -3.80 5.55
N VAL A 51 -16.33 -4.42 6.71
CA VAL A 51 -17.43 -4.90 7.56
C VAL A 51 -18.39 -3.75 7.86
N GLY A 52 -19.69 -3.98 7.64
CA GLY A 52 -20.74 -2.99 7.89
C GLY A 52 -20.96 -1.97 6.78
N CYS A 53 -20.15 -1.98 5.70
CA CYS A 53 -20.39 -1.10 4.57
C CYS A 53 -21.42 -1.70 3.58
N PRO A 54 -22.57 -1.04 3.35
CA PRO A 54 -23.59 -1.56 2.43
C PRO A 54 -23.31 -1.22 0.96
N LYS A 55 -22.22 -0.51 0.66
CA LYS A 55 -21.94 0.02 -0.69
C LYS A 55 -21.51 -1.09 -1.65
N ILE A 56 -21.88 -0.94 -2.92
CA ILE A 56 -21.48 -1.81 -4.02
C ILE A 56 -20.34 -1.12 -4.78
N LEU A 57 -19.27 -1.86 -5.05
CA LEU A 57 -18.11 -1.38 -5.78
C LEU A 57 -18.33 -1.55 -7.29
N GLN A 58 -17.78 -0.62 -8.08
CA GLN A 58 -17.77 -0.68 -9.54
C GLN A 58 -16.41 -0.23 -10.03
N VAL A 59 -15.78 -0.96 -10.96
CA VAL A 59 -14.41 -0.67 -11.44
C VAL A 59 -14.23 0.79 -11.83
N GLY A 60 -15.17 1.36 -12.58
CA GLY A 60 -15.10 2.76 -13.05
C GLY A 60 -15.30 3.82 -11.96
N ARG A 61 -15.55 3.43 -10.71
CA ARG A 61 -15.75 4.36 -9.58
C ARG A 61 -14.61 4.32 -8.55
N VAL A 62 -13.65 3.43 -8.74
CA VAL A 62 -12.46 3.27 -7.91
C VAL A 62 -11.41 4.16 -8.61
N VAL A 63 -11.02 5.29 -8.00
CA VAL A 63 -10.02 6.27 -8.47
C VAL A 63 -8.74 6.31 -7.61
N CYS A 64 -7.53 6.27 -8.18
CA CYS A 64 -6.30 6.33 -7.38
C CYS A 64 -6.19 7.66 -6.62
N ASP A 65 -5.92 7.61 -5.31
CA ASP A 65 -5.70 8.81 -4.49
C ASP A 65 -4.23 9.23 -4.55
N ALA A 66 -3.95 10.25 -5.36
CA ALA A 66 -2.59 10.74 -5.59
C ALA A 66 -1.95 11.35 -4.33
N LEU A 67 -2.75 11.92 -3.41
CA LEU A 67 -2.21 12.48 -2.18
C LEU A 67 -1.75 11.37 -1.24
N LEU A 68 -2.56 10.32 -1.15
CA LEU A 68 -2.27 9.17 -0.30
C LEU A 68 -1.00 8.43 -0.74
N THR A 69 -0.75 8.33 -2.05
CA THR A 69 0.53 7.82 -2.56
C THR A 69 1.72 8.65 -2.07
N ILE A 70 1.62 9.97 -2.13
CA ILE A 70 2.69 10.88 -1.69
C ILE A 70 2.94 10.71 -0.18
N GLU A 71 1.89 10.70 0.64
CA GLU A 71 2.02 10.54 2.10
C GLU A 71 2.71 9.22 2.47
N ILE A 72 2.39 8.13 1.77
CA ILE A 72 3.03 6.82 2.00
C ILE A 72 4.50 6.85 1.62
N ASP A 73 4.84 7.44 0.48
CA ASP A 73 6.22 7.56 0.03
C ASP A 73 7.04 8.42 0.99
N GLU A 74 6.48 9.53 1.48
CA GLU A 74 7.10 10.35 2.50
C GLU A 74 7.35 9.58 3.80
N MET A 75 6.36 8.81 4.28
CA MET A 75 6.52 7.97 5.47
C MET A 75 7.59 6.89 5.27
N ARG A 76 7.66 6.27 4.08
CA ARG A 76 8.68 5.28 3.73
C ARG A 76 10.07 5.92 3.72
N LEU A 77 10.23 7.08 3.11
CA LEU A 77 11.50 7.83 3.11
C LEU A 77 11.93 8.22 4.52
N ALA A 78 11.01 8.73 5.35
CA ALA A 78 11.29 9.06 6.74
C ALA A 78 11.71 7.82 7.54
N SER A 79 11.06 6.68 7.32
CA SER A 79 11.43 5.41 7.97
C SER A 79 12.81 4.91 7.54
N ALA A 80 13.16 5.02 6.25
CA ALA A 80 14.48 4.65 5.74
C ALA A 80 15.58 5.54 6.32
N THR A 81 15.30 6.84 6.46
CA THR A 81 16.22 7.80 7.08
C THR A 81 16.42 7.50 8.58
N ASN A 82 15.38 7.06 9.28
CA ASN A 82 15.45 6.68 10.69
C ASN A 82 16.28 5.41 10.93
N ILE A 83 16.19 4.42 10.02
CA ILE A 83 17.06 3.24 10.02
C ILE A 83 18.53 3.63 9.79
N HIS A 84 18.80 4.61 8.91
CA HIS A 84 20.15 5.13 8.72
C HIS A 84 20.64 5.93 9.94
N SER A 85 19.74 6.64 10.64
CA SER A 85 20.08 7.46 11.81
C SER A 85 20.30 6.66 13.10
N THR A 86 20.02 5.35 13.12
CA THR A 86 20.23 4.46 14.28
C THR A 86 21.63 3.82 14.29
N MET A 87 22.49 4.13 13.31
CA MET A 87 23.93 3.89 13.41
C MET A 87 24.56 4.92 14.37
N VAL A 88 24.44 4.66 15.68
CA VAL A 88 25.22 5.37 16.69
C VAL A 88 26.58 4.66 16.78
N GLU A 89 27.64 5.31 16.30
CA GLU A 89 29.01 4.83 16.50
C GLU A 89 29.42 5.09 17.96
N ASP A 90 29.68 4.02 18.71
CA ASP A 90 30.17 4.07 20.10
C ASP A 90 31.68 4.29 20.10
N PHE A 91 32.11 5.47 20.54
CA PHE A 91 33.52 5.86 20.68
C PHE A 91 33.98 5.84 22.15
N THR A 92 33.69 4.75 22.88
CA THR A 92 34.26 4.55 24.21
C THR A 92 35.58 3.77 24.14
N GLU A 93 36.64 4.44 23.69
CA GLU A 93 38.02 4.01 24.01
C GLU A 93 38.42 4.62 25.36
N VAL A 94 38.70 3.75 26.34
CA VAL A 94 39.30 4.11 27.63
C VAL A 94 40.71 3.52 27.66
N ASP A 95 41.70 4.41 27.71
CA ASP A 95 43.13 4.12 27.95
C ASP A 95 43.38 3.44 29.30
#